data_AF-A0A8E1UR37-F1
#
_entry.id   AF-A0A8E1UR37-F1
#
_cell.length_a   1.000
_cell.length_b   1.000
_cell.length_c   1.000
_cell.angle_alpha   90.00
_cell.angle_beta   90.00
_cell.angle_gamma   90.00
#
_symmetry.space_group_name_H-M   'P 1'
#
loop_
_entity.id
_entity.type
_entity.pdbx_description
1 polymer ?
#
loop_
_entity_poly.entity_id
_entity_poly.type
_entity_poly.pdbx_seq_one_letter_code
_entity_poly.pdbx_strand_id
1 'polypeptide(L)'
;MIQYLVILLDDTSVSFCHYSNGHKERRLMPADTLKAGILYGMKENLNIQFVYPDYDLPEEYDKIIESVDHSKIKPASRQKGADMIVIDGMEEAGRTDVRNGAAYVLRTDKAGLFGGHDIIVKLLQNADRLNITLTDVETFTDDDFDKYKDMLKQLAAGVEKMYAEGHSPQLNILTDRMMLDKMNNCGAGDTTITLAPDGNFYVCPAFYQQPGGYAIGNLKDGLDIKNSQLYRLDHAPLCRICDAYQCRRCIWLNRKTTLEVNTPSHEQCVVAHLERNASRELLIAIRKHGTFLPDRKEIDKIDYLDPFDVKKNGKESNRTGNCRRKKRDSNFV
;
A
#
# COMPACT_ATOMS: atom_id res chain seq x y z
N MET A 1 -7.01 -3.76 16.18
CA MET A 1 -7.86 -2.68 16.77
C MET A 1 -7.74 -1.53 15.79
N ILE A 2 -8.86 -0.98 15.35
CA ILE A 2 -8.86 0.10 14.36
C ILE A 2 -8.15 1.32 14.95
N GLN A 3 -7.32 1.97 14.14
CA GLN A 3 -6.52 3.15 14.47
C GLN A 3 -6.74 4.28 13.46
N TYR A 4 -7.18 3.95 12.24
CA TYR A 4 -7.34 4.90 11.14
C TYR A 4 -8.71 4.74 10.48
N LEU A 5 -9.33 5.89 10.18
CA LEU A 5 -10.54 5.98 9.40
C LEU A 5 -10.26 6.80 8.13
N VAL A 6 -10.33 6.13 6.98
CA VAL A 6 -10.25 6.80 5.67
C VAL A 6 -11.67 7.18 5.25
N ILE A 7 -11.92 8.46 5.00
CA ILE A 7 -13.23 8.97 4.58
C ILE A 7 -13.12 9.40 3.11
N LEU A 8 -13.85 8.73 2.24
CA LEU A 8 -14.02 9.15 0.85
C LEU A 8 -15.07 10.25 0.80
N LEU A 9 -14.71 11.44 0.33
CA LEU A 9 -15.64 12.57 0.34
C LEU A 9 -16.66 12.50 -0.79
N ASP A 10 -16.33 11.86 -1.91
CA ASP A 10 -17.18 11.71 -3.09
C ASP A 10 -16.95 10.36 -3.79
N ASP A 11 -17.90 9.86 -4.56
CA ASP A 11 -17.72 8.65 -5.39
C ASP A 11 -16.53 8.77 -6.35
N THR A 12 -16.23 9.98 -6.83
CA THR A 12 -15.11 10.33 -7.71
C THR A 12 -13.82 10.68 -6.96
N SER A 13 -13.74 10.45 -5.64
CA SER A 13 -12.52 10.68 -4.86
C SER A 13 -11.33 9.94 -5.48
N VAL A 14 -10.17 10.61 -5.44
CA VAL A 14 -8.95 10.11 -6.09
C VAL A 14 -8.54 8.73 -5.55
N SER A 15 -8.17 7.83 -6.44
CA SER A 15 -7.53 6.57 -6.05
C SER A 15 -6.08 6.85 -5.67
N PHE A 16 -5.60 6.38 -4.51
CA PHE A 16 -4.24 6.67 -4.02
C PHE A 16 -3.38 5.42 -3.80
N CYS A 17 -3.85 4.25 -4.21
CA CYS A 17 -3.03 3.02 -4.23
C CYS A 17 -3.35 2.17 -5.47
N HIS A 18 -3.31 0.84 -5.37
CA HIS A 18 -3.41 -0.07 -6.51
C HIS A 18 -4.76 -0.05 -7.24
N TYR A 19 -5.86 0.28 -6.56
CA TYR A 19 -7.19 0.28 -7.19
C TYR A 19 -7.36 1.48 -8.11
N SER A 20 -8.25 1.35 -9.10
CA SER A 20 -8.69 2.46 -9.94
C SER A 20 -10.07 2.95 -9.52
N ASN A 21 -10.46 4.14 -9.93
CA ASN A 21 -11.81 4.65 -9.74
C ASN A 21 -12.53 4.77 -11.09
N GLY A 22 -13.53 3.91 -11.30
CA GLY A 22 -14.34 3.95 -12.52
C GLY A 22 -15.50 4.95 -12.46
N HIS A 23 -15.84 5.46 -11.27
CA HIS A 23 -16.97 6.38 -11.10
C HIS A 23 -16.68 7.72 -11.79
N LYS A 24 -17.67 8.19 -12.56
CA LYS A 24 -17.64 9.49 -13.26
C LYS A 24 -18.68 10.47 -12.73
N GLU A 25 -19.74 9.95 -12.13
CA GLU A 25 -20.81 10.74 -11.55
C GLU A 25 -20.41 11.20 -10.15
N ARG A 26 -20.50 12.51 -9.92
CA ARG A 26 -20.22 13.10 -8.62
C ARG A 26 -21.35 12.73 -7.67
N ARG A 27 -20.96 12.21 -6.51
CA ARG A 27 -21.87 11.98 -5.40
C ARG A 27 -21.12 12.32 -4.13
N LEU A 28 -21.20 13.60 -3.77
CA LEU A 28 -20.58 14.11 -2.57
C LEU A 28 -21.29 13.48 -1.37
N MET A 29 -20.50 13.02 -0.40
CA MET A 29 -20.99 12.50 0.87
C MET A 29 -21.94 13.53 1.49
N PRO A 30 -23.15 13.14 1.91
CA PRO A 30 -24.05 14.06 2.60
C PRO A 30 -23.38 14.65 3.85
N ALA A 31 -23.56 15.95 4.10
CA ALA A 31 -22.91 16.64 5.22
C ALA A 31 -23.20 15.98 6.57
N ASP A 32 -24.42 15.47 6.78
CA ASP A 32 -24.78 14.75 8.00
C ASP A 32 -24.07 13.40 8.13
N THR A 33 -23.86 12.69 7.02
CA THR A 33 -23.05 11.46 6.96
C THR A 33 -21.61 11.76 7.31
N LEU A 34 -21.03 12.84 6.78
CA LEU A 34 -19.68 13.29 7.09
C LEU A 34 -19.52 13.63 8.59
N LYS A 35 -20.44 14.43 9.14
CA LYS A 35 -20.47 14.78 10.57
C LYS A 35 -20.57 13.52 11.44
N ALA A 36 -21.44 12.58 11.08
CA ALA A 36 -21.58 11.31 11.79
C ALA A 36 -20.32 10.44 11.69
N GLY A 37 -19.67 10.40 10.53
CA GLY A 37 -18.40 9.70 10.33
C GLY A 37 -17.25 10.26 11.16
N ILE A 38 -17.13 11.58 11.22
CA ILE A 38 -16.16 12.27 12.08
C ILE A 38 -16.44 11.96 13.55
N LEU A 39 -17.70 12.09 14.00
CA LEU A 39 -18.08 11.77 15.36
C LEU A 39 -17.76 10.32 15.72
N TYR A 40 -17.98 9.37 14.80
CA TYR A 40 -17.58 7.98 14.97
C TYR A 40 -16.07 7.86 15.17
N GLY A 41 -15.27 8.47 14.28
CA GLY A 41 -13.81 8.48 14.38
C GLY A 41 -13.32 9.05 15.72
N MET A 42 -13.92 10.14 16.20
CA MET A 42 -13.58 10.74 17.49
C MET A 42 -13.92 9.83 18.68
N LYS A 43 -15.11 9.21 18.69
CA LYS A 43 -15.55 8.30 19.76
C LYS A 43 -14.65 7.08 19.88
N GLU A 44 -14.20 6.56 18.74
CA GLU A 44 -13.29 5.42 18.66
C GLU A 44 -11.81 5.82 18.71
N ASN A 45 -11.51 7.11 18.90
CA ASN A 45 -10.15 7.68 18.96
C ASN A 45 -9.28 7.30 17.74
N LEU A 46 -9.85 7.44 16.54
CA LEU A 46 -9.22 7.12 15.26
C LEU A 46 -8.58 8.35 14.62
N ASN A 47 -7.45 8.15 13.96
CA ASN A 47 -6.86 9.16 13.08
C ASN A 47 -7.64 9.22 11.75
N ILE A 48 -8.07 10.41 11.34
CA ILE A 48 -8.94 10.58 10.18
C ILE A 48 -8.13 11.02 8.96
N GLN A 49 -8.37 10.39 7.81
CA GLN A 49 -7.79 10.77 6.53
C GLN A 49 -8.91 11.03 5.53
N PHE A 50 -8.94 12.22 4.94
CA PHE A 50 -9.93 12.59 3.94
C PHE A 50 -9.36 12.44 2.54
N VAL A 51 -10.10 11.76 1.67
CA VAL A 51 -9.75 11.57 0.26
C VAL A 51 -10.64 12.46 -0.59
N TYR A 52 -10.03 13.38 -1.31
CA TYR A 52 -10.72 14.42 -2.04
C TYR A 52 -11.01 14.01 -3.50
N PRO A 53 -12.11 14.52 -4.08
CA PRO A 53 -12.31 14.52 -5.52
C PRO A 53 -11.48 15.61 -6.22
N ASP A 54 -11.49 15.61 -7.55
CA ASP A 54 -10.87 16.64 -8.39
C ASP A 54 -11.77 17.87 -8.59
N TYR A 55 -12.31 18.41 -7.51
CA TYR A 55 -13.02 19.70 -7.53
C TYR A 55 -13.05 20.32 -6.14
N ASP A 56 -13.27 21.63 -6.08
CA ASP A 56 -13.35 22.34 -4.81
C ASP A 56 -14.67 22.02 -4.10
N LEU A 57 -14.59 21.69 -2.82
CA LEU A 57 -15.76 21.37 -2.00
C LEU A 57 -16.52 22.65 -1.62
N PRO A 58 -17.82 22.57 -1.31
CA PRO A 58 -18.54 23.70 -0.73
C PRO A 58 -17.92 24.10 0.62
N GLU A 59 -17.93 25.40 0.95
CA GLU A 59 -17.28 25.96 2.15
C GLU A 59 -17.76 25.31 3.47
N GLU A 60 -19.01 24.82 3.52
CA GLU A 60 -19.52 24.07 4.68
C GLU A 60 -18.69 22.81 4.96
N TYR A 61 -18.25 22.10 3.93
CA TYR A 61 -17.46 20.88 4.05
C TYR A 61 -16.06 21.17 4.60
N ASP A 62 -15.43 22.25 4.13
CA ASP A 62 -14.14 22.69 4.67
C ASP A 62 -14.25 22.97 6.17
N LYS A 63 -15.31 23.68 6.62
CA LYS A 63 -15.54 23.93 8.06
C LYS A 63 -15.72 22.64 8.87
N ILE A 64 -16.40 21.64 8.30
CA ILE A 64 -16.58 20.33 8.96
C ILE A 64 -15.25 19.59 9.05
N ILE A 65 -14.47 19.56 7.98
CA ILE A 65 -13.20 18.84 7.90
C ILE A 65 -12.14 19.47 8.83
N GLU A 66 -12.02 20.80 8.83
CA GLU A 66 -11.07 21.55 9.67
C GLU A 66 -11.43 21.55 11.16
N SER A 67 -12.57 20.96 11.55
CA SER A 67 -12.99 20.89 12.96
C SER A 67 -12.27 19.82 13.78
N VAL A 68 -11.46 18.96 13.14
CA VAL A 68 -10.75 17.83 13.75
C VAL A 68 -9.35 17.70 13.20
N ASP A 69 -8.44 17.06 13.94
CA ASP A 69 -7.12 16.69 13.42
C ASP A 69 -7.27 15.62 12.33
N HIS A 70 -6.63 15.84 11.19
CA HIS A 70 -6.77 14.97 10.04
C HIS A 70 -5.60 15.11 9.05
N SER A 71 -5.58 14.22 8.05
CA SER A 71 -4.74 14.37 6.85
C SER A 71 -5.57 14.43 5.57
N LYS A 72 -5.06 15.14 4.55
CA LYS A 72 -5.72 15.34 3.27
C LYS A 72 -4.95 14.67 2.14
N ILE A 73 -5.62 13.72 1.48
CA ILE A 73 -5.17 13.06 0.27
C ILE A 73 -5.89 13.73 -0.90
N LYS A 74 -5.14 14.42 -1.77
CA LYS A 74 -5.70 15.21 -2.89
C LYS A 74 -5.06 14.84 -4.22
N PRO A 75 -5.79 14.99 -5.35
CA PRO A 75 -5.19 14.86 -6.67
C PRO A 75 -4.20 16.00 -6.96
N ALA A 76 -3.28 15.79 -7.91
CA ALA A 76 -2.23 16.73 -8.30
C ALA A 76 -2.77 18.03 -8.91
N SER A 77 -4.00 18.03 -9.41
CA SER A 77 -4.75 19.23 -9.81
C SER A 77 -5.18 20.12 -8.63
N ARG A 78 -5.22 19.60 -7.40
CA ARG A 78 -5.78 20.25 -6.19
C ARG A 78 -4.82 20.23 -4.99
N GLN A 79 -3.52 20.38 -5.24
CA GLN A 79 -2.46 20.21 -4.23
C GLN A 79 -2.51 21.15 -3.01
N LYS A 80 -3.33 22.21 -3.03
CA LYS A 80 -3.33 23.22 -1.95
C LYS A 80 -3.76 22.60 -0.62
N GLY A 81 -2.86 22.69 0.35
CA GLY A 81 -3.05 22.15 1.70
C GLY A 81 -3.13 20.63 1.76
N ALA A 82 -2.63 19.91 0.75
CA ALA A 82 -2.57 18.46 0.75
C ALA A 82 -1.36 17.96 1.57
N ASP A 83 -1.57 16.94 2.40
CA ASP A 83 -0.49 16.20 3.06
C ASP A 83 0.09 15.12 2.13
N MET A 84 -0.79 14.55 1.30
CA MET A 84 -0.44 13.58 0.27
C MET A 84 -1.04 13.99 -1.07
N ILE A 85 -0.17 14.13 -2.08
CA ILE A 85 -0.56 14.50 -3.43
C ILE A 85 -0.50 13.27 -4.32
N VAL A 86 -1.61 12.98 -4.98
CA VAL A 86 -1.73 11.83 -5.89
C VAL A 86 -1.59 12.29 -7.33
N ILE A 87 -0.63 11.70 -8.04
CA ILE A 87 -0.40 11.86 -9.47
C ILE A 87 -0.87 10.57 -10.14
N ASP A 88 -1.83 10.66 -11.07
CA ASP A 88 -2.39 9.51 -11.79
C ASP A 88 -1.90 9.47 -13.23
N GLY A 89 -0.88 8.64 -13.46
CA GLY A 89 -0.25 8.41 -14.76
C GLY A 89 0.97 9.30 -15.05
N MET A 90 1.80 8.84 -15.98
CA MET A 90 3.03 9.53 -16.37
C MET A 90 2.81 10.88 -17.06
N GLU A 91 1.67 11.05 -17.72
CA GLU A 91 1.33 12.29 -18.41
C GLU A 91 1.08 13.45 -17.42
N GLU A 92 0.39 13.16 -16.32
CA GLU A 92 0.20 14.12 -15.22
C GLU A 92 1.53 14.32 -14.46
N ALA A 93 2.30 13.24 -14.26
CA ALA A 93 3.61 13.31 -13.62
C ALA A 93 4.57 14.28 -14.32
N GLY A 94 4.62 14.25 -15.66
CA GLY A 94 5.46 15.16 -16.45
C GLY A 94 5.06 16.65 -16.33
N ARG A 95 3.81 16.92 -15.94
CA ARG A 95 3.23 18.26 -15.79
C ARG A 95 3.09 18.72 -14.34
N THR A 96 3.38 17.85 -13.37
CA THR A 96 3.20 18.13 -11.95
C THR A 96 4.33 19.00 -11.43
N ASP A 97 3.98 20.16 -10.88
CA ASP A 97 4.92 20.97 -10.11
C ASP A 97 5.09 20.38 -8.70
N VAL A 98 6.28 19.88 -8.44
CA VAL A 98 6.64 19.29 -7.14
C VAL A 98 7.02 20.39 -6.16
N ARG A 99 6.53 20.27 -4.92
CA ARG A 99 6.75 21.21 -3.82
C ARG A 99 7.47 20.49 -2.69
N ASN A 100 8.43 21.17 -2.05
CA ASN A 100 9.07 20.67 -0.84
C ASN A 100 8.05 20.48 0.29
N GLY A 101 8.28 19.48 1.14
CA GLY A 101 7.49 19.20 2.34
C GLY A 101 6.21 18.38 2.12
N ALA A 102 5.90 17.97 0.88
CA ALA A 102 4.74 17.12 0.59
C ALA A 102 5.15 15.70 0.21
N ALA A 103 4.32 14.72 0.58
CA ALA A 103 4.47 13.34 0.11
C ALA A 103 3.69 13.14 -1.20
N TYR A 104 4.33 12.52 -2.18
CA TYR A 104 3.72 12.22 -3.47
C TYR A 104 3.40 10.74 -3.60
N VAL A 105 2.31 10.43 -4.29
CA VAL A 105 1.98 9.08 -4.77
C VAL A 105 1.82 9.13 -6.27
N LEU A 106 2.74 8.53 -7.01
CA LEU A 106 2.62 8.28 -8.44
C LEU A 106 1.94 6.93 -8.65
N ARG A 107 0.73 6.96 -9.19
CA ARG A 107 0.03 5.78 -9.70
C ARG A 107 0.33 5.65 -11.19
N THR A 108 0.76 4.47 -11.61
CA THR A 108 1.09 4.20 -13.01
C THR A 108 0.92 2.72 -13.30
N ASP A 109 0.69 2.38 -14.56
CA ASP A 109 0.82 1.00 -15.05
C ASP A 109 2.29 0.65 -15.32
N LYS A 110 2.56 -0.62 -15.64
CA LYS A 110 3.92 -1.10 -15.95
C LYS A 110 4.50 -0.43 -17.20
N ALA A 111 3.68 -0.14 -18.20
CA ALA A 111 4.12 0.51 -19.43
C ALA A 111 4.64 1.93 -19.16
N GLY A 112 3.86 2.73 -18.42
CA GLY A 112 4.26 4.04 -17.94
C GLY A 112 5.49 3.98 -17.06
N LEU A 113 5.58 3.00 -16.15
CA LEU A 113 6.74 2.85 -15.27
C LEU A 113 8.03 2.55 -16.06
N PHE A 114 7.98 1.60 -17.00
CA PHE A 114 9.15 1.23 -17.80
C PHE A 114 9.59 2.35 -18.76
N GLY A 115 8.66 3.17 -19.26
CA GLY A 115 8.96 4.31 -20.13
C GLY A 115 9.25 5.63 -19.40
N GLY A 116 8.98 5.71 -18.10
CA GLY A 116 8.92 6.98 -17.35
C GLY A 116 10.14 7.30 -16.48
N HIS A 117 11.29 6.64 -16.70
CA HIS A 117 12.49 6.80 -15.88
C HIS A 117 12.87 8.27 -15.62
N ASP A 118 13.00 9.08 -16.67
CA ASP A 118 13.45 10.47 -16.55
C ASP A 118 12.45 11.35 -15.80
N ILE A 119 11.15 11.06 -15.95
CA ILE A 119 10.08 11.75 -15.21
C ILE A 119 10.19 11.41 -13.71
N ILE A 120 10.39 10.13 -13.37
CA ILE A 120 10.54 9.69 -11.98
C ILE A 120 11.77 10.33 -11.33
N VAL A 121 12.91 10.35 -12.02
CA VAL A 121 14.14 11.01 -11.53
C VAL A 121 13.90 12.49 -11.29
N LYS A 122 13.22 13.19 -12.21
CA LYS A 122 12.86 14.60 -12.05
C LYS A 122 11.96 14.84 -10.83
N LEU A 123 10.98 13.96 -10.59
CA LEU A 123 10.12 14.03 -9.40
C LEU A 123 10.96 13.87 -8.12
N LEU A 124 11.85 12.88 -8.07
CA LEU A 124 12.70 12.58 -6.91
C LEU A 124 13.69 13.69 -6.56
N GLN A 125 14.14 14.47 -7.55
CA GLN A 125 15.02 15.62 -7.30
C GLN A 125 14.34 16.72 -6.47
N ASN A 126 13.01 16.78 -6.49
CA ASN A 126 12.23 17.85 -5.89
C ASN A 126 11.31 17.37 -4.76
N ALA A 127 10.98 16.07 -4.71
CA ALA A 127 10.12 15.49 -3.69
C ALA A 127 10.94 14.87 -2.56
N ASP A 128 10.62 15.22 -1.31
CA ASP A 128 11.22 14.57 -0.14
C ASP A 128 10.84 13.08 -0.09
N ARG A 129 9.59 12.77 -0.49
CA ARG A 129 9.05 11.41 -0.54
C ARG A 129 8.18 11.19 -1.76
N LEU A 130 8.56 10.21 -2.57
CA LEU A 130 7.77 9.68 -3.68
C LEU A 130 7.39 8.23 -3.38
N ASN A 131 6.10 7.93 -3.43
CA ASN A 131 5.61 6.55 -3.42
C ASN A 131 5.14 6.20 -4.84
N ILE A 132 5.69 5.17 -5.44
CA ILE A 132 5.22 4.62 -6.71
C ILE A 132 4.30 3.45 -6.42
N THR A 133 3.13 3.42 -7.07
CA THR A 133 2.17 2.32 -6.99
C THR A 133 1.77 1.84 -8.38
N LEU A 134 2.00 0.56 -8.64
CA LEU A 134 1.57 -0.11 -9.86
C LEU A 134 0.07 -0.41 -9.83
N THR A 135 -0.65 -0.03 -10.89
CA THR A 135 -2.12 -0.24 -11.01
C THR A 135 -2.49 -1.56 -11.70
N ASP A 136 -1.53 -2.26 -12.29
CA ASP A 136 -1.71 -3.46 -13.12
C ASP A 136 -0.72 -4.58 -12.75
N VAL A 137 -0.26 -4.60 -11.49
CA VAL A 137 0.75 -5.56 -11.00
C VAL A 137 0.32 -7.02 -11.18
N GLU A 138 -0.98 -7.30 -11.12
CA GLU A 138 -1.55 -8.64 -11.37
C GLU A 138 -1.39 -9.13 -12.81
N THR A 139 -0.93 -8.27 -13.73
CA THR A 139 -0.73 -8.60 -15.15
C THR A 139 0.73 -8.86 -15.51
N PHE A 140 1.63 -8.87 -14.53
CA PHE A 140 3.05 -9.08 -14.78
C PHE A 140 3.32 -10.50 -15.29
N THR A 141 4.20 -10.59 -16.27
CA THR A 141 4.78 -11.84 -16.77
C THR A 141 6.26 -11.95 -16.36
N ASP A 142 6.88 -13.08 -16.64
CA ASP A 142 8.32 -13.28 -16.42
C ASP A 142 9.17 -12.21 -17.14
N ASP A 143 8.83 -11.88 -18.38
CA ASP A 143 9.49 -10.80 -19.15
C ASP A 143 9.33 -9.43 -18.47
N ASP A 144 8.18 -9.18 -17.84
CA ASP A 144 7.93 -7.92 -17.12
C ASP A 144 8.71 -7.86 -15.82
N PHE A 145 8.92 -8.99 -15.13
CA PHE A 145 9.78 -9.04 -13.94
C PHE A 145 11.23 -8.69 -14.27
N ASP A 146 11.75 -9.17 -15.40
CA ASP A 146 13.10 -8.84 -15.85
C ASP A 146 13.23 -7.35 -16.19
N LYS A 147 12.25 -6.78 -16.92
CA LYS A 147 12.21 -5.33 -17.21
C LYS A 147 12.12 -4.50 -15.92
N TYR A 148 11.28 -4.92 -14.98
CA TYR A 148 11.12 -4.23 -13.70
C TYR A 148 12.41 -4.25 -12.89
N LYS A 149 13.09 -5.39 -12.84
CA LYS A 149 14.39 -5.53 -12.19
C LYS A 149 15.44 -4.60 -12.80
N ASP A 150 15.50 -4.49 -14.12
CA ASP A 150 16.45 -3.60 -14.79
C ASP A 150 16.11 -2.12 -14.59
N MET A 151 14.82 -1.77 -14.59
CA MET A 151 14.35 -0.42 -14.24
C MET A 151 14.72 -0.06 -12.79
N LEU A 152 14.52 -0.96 -11.83
CA LEU A 152 14.92 -0.75 -10.43
C LEU A 152 16.43 -0.49 -10.30
N LYS A 153 17.28 -1.18 -11.07
CA LYS A 153 18.73 -0.91 -11.08
C LYS A 153 19.06 0.49 -11.59
N GLN A 154 18.39 0.93 -12.67
CA GLN A 154 18.58 2.27 -13.23
C GLN A 154 18.16 3.35 -12.23
N LEU A 155 16.98 3.20 -11.62
CA LEU A 155 16.52 4.11 -10.57
C LEU A 155 17.46 4.10 -9.36
N ALA A 156 17.95 2.92 -8.94
CA ALA A 156 18.90 2.82 -7.82
C ALA A 156 20.20 3.57 -8.09
N ALA A 157 20.73 3.52 -9.32
CA ALA A 157 21.91 4.31 -9.70
C ALA A 157 21.63 5.82 -9.63
N GLY A 158 20.44 6.26 -10.05
CA GLY A 158 20.00 7.65 -9.91
C GLY A 158 19.90 8.10 -8.44
N VAL A 159 19.30 7.27 -7.59
CA VAL A 159 19.18 7.53 -6.15
C VAL A 159 20.56 7.50 -5.47
N GLU A 160 21.43 6.56 -5.80
CA GLU A 160 22.81 6.51 -5.28
C GLU A 160 23.56 7.81 -5.56
N LYS A 161 23.46 8.34 -6.78
CA LYS A 161 24.06 9.62 -7.15
C LYS A 161 23.52 10.76 -6.29
N MET A 162 22.20 10.82 -6.06
CA MET A 162 21.60 11.83 -5.18
C MET A 162 22.16 11.75 -3.74
N TYR A 163 22.33 10.54 -3.20
CA TYR A 163 22.97 10.31 -1.89
C TYR A 163 24.42 10.78 -1.86
N ALA A 164 25.20 10.50 -2.90
CA ALA A 164 26.58 10.97 -3.01
C ALA A 164 26.67 12.51 -3.09
N GLU A 165 25.65 13.17 -3.64
CA GLU A 165 25.54 14.64 -3.73
C GLU A 165 24.95 15.30 -2.46
N GLY A 166 24.68 14.52 -1.40
CA GLY A 166 24.16 15.01 -0.12
C GLY A 166 22.63 15.13 -0.03
N HIS A 167 21.90 14.69 -1.06
CA HIS A 167 20.44 14.58 -1.02
C HIS A 167 20.03 13.19 -0.53
N SER A 168 18.88 13.06 0.15
CA SER A 168 18.43 11.76 0.65
C SER A 168 16.93 11.53 0.38
N PRO A 169 16.51 11.44 -0.90
CA PRO A 169 15.11 11.26 -1.24
C PRO A 169 14.59 9.91 -0.73
N GLN A 170 13.31 9.85 -0.39
CA GLN A 170 12.60 8.62 -0.06
C GLN A 170 11.79 8.13 -1.26
N LEU A 171 12.11 6.93 -1.73
CA LEU A 171 11.37 6.23 -2.78
C LEU A 171 10.93 4.86 -2.24
N ASN A 172 9.63 4.63 -2.06
CA ASN A 172 9.12 3.42 -1.40
C ASN A 172 9.65 2.10 -1.98
N ILE A 173 9.83 2.00 -3.30
CA ILE A 173 10.29 0.77 -3.98
C ILE A 173 11.81 0.51 -3.85
N LEU A 174 12.58 1.45 -3.30
CA LEU A 174 14.04 1.34 -3.14
C LEU A 174 14.56 1.65 -1.72
N THR A 175 13.91 2.56 -0.99
CA THR A 175 14.43 3.08 0.28
C THR A 175 13.70 2.59 1.50
N ASP A 176 12.40 2.30 1.41
CA ASP A 176 11.60 1.90 2.58
C ASP A 176 12.19 0.64 3.24
N ARG A 177 12.63 -0.36 2.46
CA ARG A 177 13.21 -1.59 3.03
C ARG A 177 14.48 -1.32 3.84
N MET A 178 15.28 -0.33 3.47
CA MET A 178 16.50 0.04 4.21
C MET A 178 16.19 0.65 5.59
N MET A 179 15.00 1.26 5.72
CA MET A 179 14.60 2.03 6.90
C MET A 179 13.63 1.28 7.83
N LEU A 180 13.02 0.20 7.36
CA LEU A 180 12.03 -0.57 8.12
C LEU A 180 12.66 -1.76 8.84
N ASP A 181 12.18 -2.01 10.06
CA ASP A 181 12.53 -3.16 10.91
C ASP A 181 11.39 -4.21 11.00
N LYS A 182 10.21 -3.86 10.49
CA LYS A 182 9.01 -4.69 10.44
C LYS A 182 8.12 -4.27 9.27
N MET A 183 7.17 -5.13 8.93
CA MET A 183 6.16 -4.87 7.88
C MET A 183 5.44 -3.54 8.09
N ASN A 184 5.38 -2.73 7.02
CA ASN A 184 4.68 -1.45 6.97
C ASN A 184 3.48 -1.52 5.99
N ASN A 185 2.57 -2.47 6.25
CA ASN A 185 1.38 -2.69 5.42
C ASN A 185 0.33 -1.58 5.66
N CYS A 186 -0.66 -1.44 4.76
CA CYS A 186 -1.68 -0.39 4.87
C CYS A 186 -2.72 -0.61 5.99
N GLY A 187 -2.77 -1.80 6.59
CA GLY A 187 -3.66 -2.11 7.72
C GLY A 187 -5.14 -2.31 7.37
N ALA A 188 -5.49 -2.38 6.08
CA ALA A 188 -6.87 -2.55 5.61
C ALA A 188 -7.58 -3.75 6.29
N GLY A 189 -8.69 -3.48 6.97
CA GLY A 189 -9.50 -4.48 7.70
C GLY A 189 -8.95 -4.90 9.07
N ASP A 190 -7.81 -4.36 9.53
CA ASP A 190 -7.23 -4.65 10.86
C ASP A 190 -7.02 -3.38 11.71
N THR A 191 -6.28 -2.41 11.17
CA THR A 191 -6.03 -1.11 11.81
C THR A 191 -6.62 0.05 11.02
N THR A 192 -7.05 -0.18 9.77
CA THR A 192 -7.61 0.85 8.89
C THR A 192 -8.91 0.34 8.29
N ILE A 193 -9.92 1.21 8.27
CA ILE A 193 -11.19 1.00 7.56
C ILE A 193 -11.53 2.25 6.74
N THR A 194 -12.52 2.11 5.86
CA THR A 194 -13.01 3.21 5.03
C THR A 194 -14.48 3.48 5.28
N LEU A 195 -14.86 4.76 5.38
CA LEU A 195 -16.24 5.22 5.27
C LEU A 195 -16.45 5.83 3.89
N ALA A 196 -17.49 5.39 3.19
CA ALA A 196 -17.82 5.86 1.85
C ALA A 196 -19.06 6.78 1.83
N PRO A 197 -19.33 7.50 0.73
CA PRO A 197 -20.44 8.47 0.63
C PRO A 197 -21.83 7.90 0.90
N ASP A 198 -22.02 6.58 0.75
CA ASP A 198 -23.26 5.89 1.04
C ASP A 198 -23.50 5.63 2.55
N GLY A 199 -22.57 6.03 3.42
CA GLY A 199 -22.65 5.85 4.87
C GLY A 199 -22.25 4.46 5.36
N ASN A 200 -21.73 3.60 4.48
CA ASN A 200 -21.26 2.27 4.83
C ASN A 200 -19.75 2.23 5.07
N PHE A 201 -19.33 1.26 5.88
CA PHE A 201 -17.92 0.96 6.11
C PHE A 201 -17.41 -0.09 5.14
N TYR A 202 -16.14 0.01 4.76
CA TYR A 202 -15.43 -0.88 3.83
C TYR A 202 -14.05 -1.23 4.35
N VAL A 203 -13.52 -2.40 3.97
CA VAL A 203 -12.18 -2.86 4.36
C VAL A 203 -11.09 -1.85 3.94
N CYS A 204 -11.23 -1.30 2.73
CA CYS A 204 -10.46 -0.17 2.23
C CYS A 204 -11.25 0.48 1.06
N PRO A 205 -10.78 1.60 0.48
CA PRO A 205 -11.49 2.28 -0.61
C PRO A 205 -11.75 1.40 -1.84
N ALA A 206 -10.86 0.43 -2.12
CA ALA A 206 -11.04 -0.48 -3.24
C ALA A 206 -12.31 -1.34 -3.11
N PHE A 207 -12.69 -1.74 -1.89
CA PHE A 207 -13.91 -2.53 -1.65
C PHE A 207 -15.20 -1.73 -1.88
N TYR A 208 -15.09 -0.40 -1.99
CA TYR A 208 -16.19 0.47 -2.36
C TYR A 208 -16.19 0.76 -3.87
N GLN A 209 -15.04 1.16 -4.40
CA GLN A 209 -14.93 1.67 -5.77
C GLN A 209 -14.78 0.60 -6.86
N GLN A 210 -14.59 -0.66 -6.49
CA GLN A 210 -14.35 -1.75 -7.43
C GLN A 210 -15.50 -2.78 -7.45
N PRO A 211 -15.78 -3.38 -8.61
CA PRO A 211 -16.75 -4.46 -8.71
C PRO A 211 -16.43 -5.62 -7.77
N GLY A 212 -17.47 -6.20 -7.16
CA GLY A 212 -17.33 -7.34 -6.26
C GLY A 212 -16.81 -7.00 -4.86
N GLY A 213 -16.66 -5.72 -4.53
CA GLY A 213 -16.49 -5.24 -3.16
C GLY A 213 -17.77 -5.38 -2.31
N TYR A 214 -17.65 -5.20 -1.00
CA TYR A 214 -18.75 -5.36 -0.05
C TYR A 214 -18.53 -4.50 1.20
N ALA A 215 -19.64 -4.04 1.78
CA ALA A 215 -19.64 -3.31 3.04
C ALA A 215 -19.37 -4.24 4.23
N ILE A 216 -18.76 -3.69 5.27
CA ILE A 216 -18.43 -4.34 6.55
C ILE A 216 -19.12 -3.62 7.71
N GLY A 217 -20.37 -3.20 7.50
CA GLY A 217 -21.16 -2.43 8.46
C GLY A 217 -21.47 -1.02 7.98
N ASN A 218 -22.05 -0.20 8.86
CA ASN A 218 -22.45 1.18 8.57
C ASN A 218 -22.50 2.04 9.84
N LEU A 219 -22.71 3.34 9.70
CA LEU A 219 -22.71 4.28 10.84
C LEU A 219 -23.83 4.04 11.88
N LYS A 220 -24.92 3.36 11.48
CA LYS A 220 -26.07 3.07 12.36
C LYS A 220 -25.86 1.78 13.16
N ASP A 221 -25.45 0.72 12.47
CA ASP A 221 -25.36 -0.63 13.05
C ASP A 221 -23.93 -0.96 13.55
N GLY A 222 -22.94 -0.13 13.22
CA GLY A 222 -21.55 -0.30 13.58
C GLY A 222 -20.77 -1.20 12.61
N LEU A 223 -19.54 -1.57 13.01
CA LEU A 223 -18.66 -2.43 12.22
C LEU A 223 -19.03 -3.90 12.38
N ASP A 224 -19.02 -4.63 11.27
CA ASP A 224 -19.23 -6.08 11.19
C ASP A 224 -18.22 -6.72 10.22
N ILE A 225 -16.98 -6.86 10.68
CA ILE A 225 -15.90 -7.50 9.90
C ILE A 225 -15.94 -9.01 10.12
N LYS A 226 -16.49 -9.74 9.15
CA LYS A 226 -16.48 -11.21 9.15
C LYS A 226 -15.06 -11.77 9.07
N ASN A 227 -14.76 -12.76 9.90
CA ASN A 227 -13.45 -13.41 9.98
C ASN A 227 -12.28 -12.41 10.11
N SER A 228 -12.45 -11.40 10.97
CA SER A 228 -11.52 -10.28 11.14
C SER A 228 -10.06 -10.69 11.35
N GLN A 229 -9.82 -11.88 11.94
CA GLN A 229 -8.48 -12.41 12.13
C GLN A 229 -7.69 -12.55 10.82
N LEU A 230 -8.35 -12.81 9.67
CA LEU A 230 -7.67 -13.01 8.39
C LEU A 230 -7.00 -11.74 7.84
N TYR A 231 -7.47 -10.56 8.23
CA TYR A 231 -6.87 -9.31 7.80
C TYR A 231 -5.51 -9.03 8.48
N ARG A 232 -5.29 -9.64 9.66
CA ARG A 232 -4.10 -9.42 10.47
C ARG A 232 -2.85 -10.10 9.89
N LEU A 233 -1.70 -9.48 10.14
CA LEU A 233 -0.41 -10.01 9.67
C LEU A 233 -0.05 -11.37 10.30
N ASP A 234 -0.34 -11.58 11.58
CA ASP A 234 -0.07 -12.84 12.30
C ASP A 234 -0.84 -14.05 11.74
N HIS A 235 -1.92 -13.80 10.99
CA HIS A 235 -2.75 -14.75 10.27
C HIS A 235 -2.50 -14.77 8.75
N ALA A 236 -1.38 -14.18 8.30
CA ALA A 236 -0.86 -14.29 6.94
C ALA A 236 0.40 -15.18 6.96
N PRO A 237 0.28 -16.50 6.72
CA PRO A 237 1.35 -17.46 7.00
C PRO A 237 2.69 -17.16 6.31
N LEU A 238 2.64 -16.64 5.08
CA LEU A 238 3.82 -16.26 4.30
C LEU A 238 4.33 -14.88 4.73
N CYS A 239 3.44 -13.89 4.82
CA CYS A 239 3.83 -12.51 5.08
C CYS A 239 4.42 -12.32 6.48
N ARG A 240 3.95 -13.05 7.50
CA ARG A 240 4.43 -12.91 8.88
C ARG A 240 5.88 -13.32 9.11
N ILE A 241 6.46 -14.10 8.19
CA ILE A 241 7.85 -14.55 8.24
C ILE A 241 8.71 -13.93 7.13
N CYS A 242 8.10 -13.14 6.24
CA CYS A 242 8.78 -12.47 5.14
C CYS A 242 9.49 -11.21 5.66
N ASP A 243 10.63 -10.88 5.06
CA ASP A 243 11.39 -9.68 5.41
C ASP A 243 11.30 -8.56 4.35
N ALA A 244 10.45 -8.69 3.32
CA ALA A 244 10.15 -7.61 2.38
C ALA A 244 9.24 -6.55 3.04
N TYR A 245 9.76 -5.84 4.04
CA TYR A 245 9.00 -4.94 4.92
C TYR A 245 8.34 -3.74 4.22
N GLN A 246 8.87 -3.35 3.07
CA GLN A 246 8.29 -2.30 2.21
C GLN A 246 7.02 -2.77 1.47
N CYS A 247 6.79 -4.08 1.37
CA CYS A 247 5.61 -4.65 0.74
C CYS A 247 4.35 -4.12 1.40
N ARG A 248 3.38 -3.66 0.60
CA ARG A 248 2.11 -3.13 1.12
C ARG A 248 1.09 -4.21 1.46
N ARG A 249 1.29 -5.47 1.01
CA ARG A 249 0.38 -6.61 1.20
C ARG A 249 -1.07 -6.20 0.90
N CYS A 250 -1.38 -5.90 -0.36
CA CYS A 250 -2.66 -5.30 -0.71
C CYS A 250 -3.79 -6.32 -0.55
N ILE A 251 -4.62 -6.14 0.49
CA ILE A 251 -5.77 -7.01 0.80
C ILE A 251 -6.74 -7.12 -0.38
N TRP A 252 -6.96 -6.02 -1.10
CA TRP A 252 -7.81 -6.01 -2.28
C TRP A 252 -7.24 -6.89 -3.39
N LEU A 253 -5.96 -6.71 -3.72
CA LEU A 253 -5.31 -7.51 -4.76
C LEU A 253 -5.28 -8.99 -4.37
N ASN A 254 -4.91 -9.31 -3.13
CA ASN A 254 -4.98 -10.70 -2.61
C ASN A 254 -6.34 -11.32 -2.93
N ARG A 255 -7.43 -10.67 -2.52
CA ARG A 255 -8.78 -11.16 -2.80
C ARG A 255 -9.07 -11.25 -4.30
N LYS A 256 -8.71 -10.23 -5.08
CA LYS A 256 -8.96 -10.18 -6.53
C LYS A 256 -8.30 -11.34 -7.27
N THR A 257 -7.08 -11.69 -6.88
CA THR A 257 -6.24 -12.67 -7.60
C THR A 257 -6.29 -14.08 -7.03
N THR A 258 -6.52 -14.24 -5.72
CA THR A 258 -6.48 -15.55 -5.02
C THR A 258 -7.78 -15.94 -4.35
N LEU A 259 -8.79 -15.05 -4.35
CA LEU A 259 -10.04 -15.17 -3.59
C LEU A 259 -9.87 -15.14 -2.06
N GLU A 260 -8.64 -14.93 -1.57
CA GLU A 260 -8.30 -14.91 -0.15
C GLU A 260 -7.73 -13.55 0.26
N VAL A 261 -8.18 -12.99 1.38
CA VAL A 261 -7.69 -11.67 1.84
C VAL A 261 -6.27 -11.73 2.40
N ASN A 262 -5.83 -12.89 2.88
CA ASN A 262 -4.58 -13.07 3.61
C ASN A 262 -3.45 -13.73 2.80
N THR A 263 -3.72 -14.10 1.54
CA THR A 263 -2.77 -14.81 0.67
C THR A 263 -2.47 -13.96 -0.56
N PRO A 264 -1.24 -13.43 -0.70
CA PRO A 264 -0.83 -12.66 -1.87
C PRO A 264 -0.68 -13.53 -3.11
N SER A 265 -0.76 -12.90 -4.28
CA SER A 265 -0.44 -13.54 -5.55
C SER A 265 1.06 -13.66 -5.76
N HIS A 266 1.44 -14.49 -6.74
CA HIS A 266 2.81 -14.64 -7.20
C HIS A 266 3.41 -13.30 -7.61
N GLU A 267 2.69 -12.51 -8.41
CA GLU A 267 3.16 -11.25 -8.98
C GLU A 267 3.47 -10.23 -7.88
N GLN A 268 2.59 -10.09 -6.88
CA GLN A 268 2.83 -9.22 -5.73
C GLN A 268 4.07 -9.63 -4.94
N CYS A 269 4.28 -10.95 -4.74
CA CYS A 269 5.45 -11.46 -4.06
C CYS A 269 6.73 -11.20 -4.85
N VAL A 270 6.77 -11.54 -6.14
CA VAL A 270 7.97 -11.38 -6.97
C VAL A 270 8.36 -9.90 -7.07
N VAL A 271 7.42 -9.00 -7.35
CA VAL A 271 7.67 -7.55 -7.40
C VAL A 271 8.24 -7.05 -6.08
N ALA A 272 7.65 -7.41 -4.94
CA ALA A 272 8.13 -6.99 -3.63
C ALA A 272 9.54 -7.53 -3.31
N HIS A 273 9.90 -8.75 -3.73
CA HIS A 273 11.24 -9.29 -3.50
C HIS A 273 12.27 -8.70 -4.48
N LEU A 274 11.88 -8.30 -5.69
CA LEU A 274 12.75 -7.52 -6.58
C LEU A 274 13.08 -6.16 -5.98
N GLU A 275 12.09 -5.44 -5.45
CA GLU A 275 12.27 -4.18 -4.72
C GLU A 275 13.17 -4.34 -3.49
N ARG A 276 12.94 -5.40 -2.71
CA ARG A 276 13.76 -5.75 -1.53
C ARG A 276 15.23 -5.94 -1.94
N ASN A 277 15.47 -6.68 -3.00
CA ASN A 277 16.82 -6.96 -3.49
C ASN A 277 17.48 -5.70 -4.07
N ALA A 278 16.74 -4.87 -4.80
CA ALA A 278 17.23 -3.57 -5.25
C ALA A 278 17.60 -2.65 -4.07
N SER A 279 16.77 -2.63 -3.02
CA SER A 279 17.04 -1.89 -1.79
C SER A 279 18.32 -2.36 -1.08
N ARG A 280 18.57 -3.69 -1.09
CA ARG A 280 19.82 -4.28 -0.57
C ARG A 280 21.04 -3.76 -1.33
N GLU A 281 21.00 -3.82 -2.66
CA GLU A 281 22.13 -3.35 -3.49
C GLU A 281 22.34 -1.84 -3.33
N LEU A 282 21.26 -1.06 -3.26
CA LEU A 282 21.32 0.38 -3.03
C LEU A 282 21.96 0.70 -1.67
N LEU A 283 21.57 0.01 -0.59
CA LEU A 283 22.15 0.21 0.74
C LEU A 283 23.67 -0.03 0.75
N ILE A 284 24.12 -1.08 0.07
CA ILE A 284 25.55 -1.39 -0.08
C ILE A 284 26.24 -0.29 -0.88
N ALA A 285 25.60 0.19 -1.96
CA ALA A 285 26.17 1.18 -2.85
C ALA A 285 26.32 2.56 -2.18
N ILE A 286 25.26 3.09 -1.54
CA ILE A 286 25.33 4.40 -0.87
C ILE A 286 26.38 4.43 0.24
N ARG A 287 26.57 3.31 0.96
CA ARG A 287 27.58 3.20 2.03
C ARG A 287 29.03 3.27 1.54
N LYS A 288 29.28 3.16 0.23
CA LYS A 288 30.61 3.42 -0.36
C LYS A 288 30.95 4.91 -0.38
N HIS A 289 29.95 5.79 -0.35
CA HIS A 289 30.11 7.24 -0.44
C HIS A 289 30.05 7.93 0.93
N GLY A 290 29.70 7.21 2.00
CA GLY A 290 29.62 7.79 3.35
C GLY A 290 28.93 6.87 4.36
N THR A 291 28.79 7.36 5.59
CA THR A 291 28.13 6.63 6.68
C THR A 291 26.62 6.83 6.63
N PHE A 292 25.96 6.10 5.73
CA PHE A 292 24.49 6.12 5.62
C PHE A 292 23.85 4.99 6.42
N LEU A 293 22.81 5.35 7.20
CA LEU A 293 22.01 4.43 8.00
C LEU A 293 22.87 3.48 8.86
N PRO A 294 23.82 3.97 9.69
CA PRO A 294 24.78 3.13 10.41
C PRO A 294 24.11 2.14 11.37
N ASP A 295 22.97 2.51 11.94
CA ASP A 295 22.23 1.68 12.90
C ASP A 295 21.36 0.61 12.21
N ARG A 296 21.27 0.62 10.87
CA ARG A 296 20.48 -0.35 10.11
C ARG A 296 21.32 -1.57 9.78
N LYS A 297 20.83 -2.75 10.14
CA LYS A 297 21.42 -4.03 9.74
C LYS A 297 21.44 -4.17 8.22
N GLU A 298 22.38 -4.96 7.73
CA GLU A 298 22.37 -5.37 6.33
C GLU A 298 21.10 -6.17 6.01
N ILE A 299 20.69 -6.08 4.74
CA ILE A 299 19.60 -6.89 4.22
C ILE A 299 20.22 -8.20 3.71
N ASP A 300 19.86 -9.32 4.32
CA ASP A 300 20.44 -10.63 3.98
C ASP A 300 20.14 -11.00 2.52
N LYS A 301 21.05 -11.77 1.89
CA LYS A 301 20.78 -12.32 0.57
C LYS A 301 19.75 -13.44 0.67
N ILE A 302 18.83 -13.48 -0.29
CA ILE A 302 17.87 -14.58 -0.48
C ILE A 302 18.05 -15.21 -1.86
N ASP A 303 17.59 -16.45 -2.02
CA ASP A 303 17.67 -17.26 -3.25
C ASP A 303 16.29 -17.54 -3.88
N TYR A 304 15.25 -16.84 -3.42
CA TYR A 304 13.89 -16.94 -3.93
C TYR A 304 13.30 -15.54 -4.19
N LEU A 305 12.28 -15.47 -5.05
CA LEU A 305 11.45 -14.28 -5.27
C LEU A 305 10.00 -14.50 -4.83
N ASP A 306 9.50 -15.73 -4.94
CA ASP A 306 8.24 -16.12 -4.35
C ASP A 306 8.47 -17.01 -3.11
N PRO A 307 7.99 -16.62 -1.92
CA PRO A 307 8.02 -17.46 -0.73
C PRO A 307 7.41 -18.86 -0.91
N PHE A 308 6.53 -19.05 -1.90
CA PHE A 308 5.99 -20.38 -2.24
C PHE A 308 7.07 -21.34 -2.79
N ASP A 309 8.13 -20.83 -3.42
CA ASP A 309 9.20 -21.66 -4.00
C ASP A 309 10.09 -22.32 -2.94
N VAL A 310 10.21 -21.69 -1.77
CA VAL A 310 11.03 -22.21 -0.66
C VAL A 310 10.53 -23.58 -0.18
N LYS A 311 9.23 -23.88 -0.36
CA LYS A 311 8.67 -25.19 -0.02
C LYS A 311 9.19 -26.34 -0.90
N LYS A 312 9.70 -26.08 -2.10
CA LYS A 312 10.27 -27.15 -2.95
C LYS A 312 11.65 -27.63 -2.48
N ASN A 313 12.39 -26.79 -1.74
CA ASN A 313 13.76 -27.09 -1.28
C ASN A 313 13.85 -27.34 0.24
N GLY A 314 12.75 -27.19 0.96
CA GLY A 314 12.63 -27.54 2.37
C GLY A 314 12.65 -29.06 2.56
N LYS A 315 13.85 -29.63 2.73
CA LYS A 315 14.04 -30.93 3.39
C LYS A 315 13.12 -31.04 4.60
N GLU A 316 12.53 -32.22 4.76
CA GLU A 316 11.87 -32.70 5.97
C GLU A 316 12.63 -32.23 7.22
N SER A 317 12.24 -31.09 7.78
CA SER A 317 12.68 -30.70 9.11
C SER A 317 11.66 -31.26 10.09
N ASN A 318 11.94 -32.51 10.51
CA ASN A 318 11.52 -33.14 11.75
C ASN A 318 10.33 -32.47 12.47
N ARG A 319 9.13 -32.80 12.00
CA ARG A 319 7.97 -32.92 12.88
C ARG A 319 7.46 -34.35 12.81
N THR A 320 8.18 -35.24 13.48
CA THR A 320 7.58 -36.44 14.09
C THR A 320 6.64 -35.98 15.21
N GLY A 321 5.57 -35.28 14.85
CA GLY A 321 4.39 -35.14 15.67
C GLY A 321 3.74 -36.51 15.70
N ASN A 322 3.90 -37.18 16.83
CA ASN A 322 3.39 -38.51 17.13
C ASN A 322 1.84 -38.50 17.05
N CYS A 323 1.30 -38.55 15.84
CA CYS A 323 -0.13 -38.74 15.60
C CYS A 323 -0.42 -40.22 15.83
N ARG A 324 -0.50 -40.61 17.11
CA ARG A 324 -1.10 -41.89 17.50
C ARG A 324 -2.56 -41.84 17.04
N ARG A 325 -2.83 -42.37 15.85
CA ARG A 325 -4.15 -42.86 15.46
C ARG A 325 -4.58 -43.85 16.54
N LYS A 326 -5.43 -43.41 17.46
CA LYS A 326 -6.26 -44.33 18.25
C LYS A 326 -7.12 -45.09 17.24
N LYS A 327 -6.72 -46.32 16.91
CA LYS A 327 -7.63 -47.31 16.35
C LYS A 327 -8.78 -47.40 17.34
N ARG A 328 -9.99 -47.10 16.87
CA ARG A 328 -11.21 -47.55 17.56
C ARG A 328 -11.21 -49.05 17.43
N ASP A 329 -10.94 -49.74 18.53
CA ASP A 329 -11.27 -51.15 18.65
C ASP A 329 -12.80 -51.24 18.69
N SER A 330 -13.38 -51.49 17.52
CA SER A 330 -14.67 -52.14 17.41
C SER A 330 -14.44 -53.63 17.64
N ASN A 331 -14.84 -54.16 18.80
CA ASN A 331 -15.33 -55.52 18.95
C ASN A 331 -15.91 -55.78 20.36
N PHE A 332 -17.22 -56.05 20.36
CA PHE A 332 -18.04 -56.93 21.22
C PHE A 332 -18.03 -56.74 22.75
N VAL A 333 -19.20 -56.48 23.35
CA VAL A 333 -20.29 -57.45 23.63
C VAL A 333 -21.64 -56.75 23.51
#